data_AF-A0A940KVL8-F1
#
_entry.id   AF-A0A940KVL8-F1
#
_cell.length_a   1.000
_cell.length_b   1.000
_cell.length_c   1.000
_cell.angle_alpha   90.00
_cell.angle_beta   90.00
_cell.angle_gamma   90.00
#
_symmetry.space_group_name_H-M   'P 1'
#
loop_
_entity.id
_entity.type
_entity.pdbx_description
1 polymer ?
#
loop_
_entity_poly.entity_id
_entity_poly.type
_entity_poly.pdbx_seq_one_letter_code
_entity_poly.pdbx_strand_id
1 'polypeptide(L)'
;MCISRSVLLALAMLGGLSFFAASVQAGSIYRCRHEDGSLAYQDRPCAAAQRQSRVELAPAPPPAASPDYGAGSSARSKAAPRSPRSGVRGARRAETPSYECRAANGEVFYRHSACPTSIVETDPTRQRRGAGSSSVAVSATALTRTEACRRLAAAGSIGRRGRDRDERVSTYERNAGRDPCR
;
A
#
# COMPACT_ATOMS: atom_id res chain seq x y z
N MET A 1 75.41 0.69 -8.50
CA MET A 1 74.32 -0.11 -7.90
C MET A 1 73.02 0.68 -8.09
N CYS A 2 72.23 0.32 -9.11
CA CYS A 2 71.02 1.04 -9.50
C CYS A 2 69.81 0.37 -8.83
N ILE A 3 69.26 1.01 -7.81
CA ILE A 3 68.00 0.58 -7.19
C ILE A 3 66.88 0.89 -8.19
N SER A 4 66.31 -0.16 -8.78
CA SER A 4 65.30 -0.10 -9.83
C SER A 4 64.07 0.70 -9.38
N ARG A 5 63.70 1.71 -10.19
CA ARG A 5 62.48 2.54 -10.05
C ARG A 5 61.20 1.69 -9.94
N SER A 6 61.25 0.43 -10.39
CA SER A 6 60.16 -0.55 -10.27
C SER A 6 59.80 -0.95 -8.84
N VAL A 7 60.76 -0.93 -7.90
CA VAL A 7 60.48 -1.29 -6.48
C VAL A 7 59.76 -0.17 -5.74
N LEU A 8 60.04 1.09 -6.11
CA LEU A 8 59.41 2.28 -5.52
C LEU A 8 57.94 2.44 -5.93
N LEU A 9 57.58 2.01 -7.14
CA LEU A 9 56.19 2.01 -7.63
C LEU A 9 55.33 0.91 -6.98
N ALA A 10 55.91 -0.26 -6.69
CA ALA A 10 55.19 -1.34 -6.00
C ALA A 10 54.88 -0.99 -4.53
N LEU A 11 55.78 -0.31 -3.83
CA LEU A 11 55.56 0.16 -2.45
C LEU A 11 54.55 1.32 -2.37
N ALA A 12 54.50 2.19 -3.39
CA ALA A 12 53.50 3.26 -3.45
C ALA A 12 52.07 2.74 -3.72
N MET A 13 51.93 1.64 -4.47
CA MET A 13 50.64 0.99 -4.71
C MET A 13 50.12 0.22 -3.48
N LEU A 14 50.99 -0.40 -2.67
CA LEU A 14 50.56 -1.07 -1.43
C LEU A 14 50.22 -0.10 -0.28
N GLY A 15 50.77 1.12 -0.27
CA GLY A 15 50.43 2.14 0.74
C GLY A 15 49.12 2.90 0.47
N GLY A 16 48.64 2.91 -0.78
CA GLY A 16 47.43 3.65 -1.17
C GLY A 16 46.11 2.98 -0.78
N LEU A 17 46.12 1.67 -0.51
CA LEU A 17 44.89 0.88 -0.28
C LEU A 17 44.49 0.74 1.20
N SER A 18 45.11 1.48 2.12
CA SER A 18 44.84 1.35 3.57
C SER A 18 44.05 2.52 4.18
N PHE A 19 43.68 3.54 3.40
CA PHE A 19 43.04 4.75 3.95
C PHE A 19 41.51 4.78 3.90
N PHE A 20 40.84 3.76 3.36
CA PHE A 20 39.38 3.67 3.29
C PHE A 20 38.78 2.62 4.23
N ALA A 21 39.39 2.40 5.40
CA ALA A 21 38.68 1.79 6.52
C ALA A 21 37.71 2.84 7.12
N ALA A 22 36.60 3.08 6.43
CA ALA A 22 35.48 3.81 7.00
C ALA A 22 34.95 2.97 8.18
N SER A 23 35.41 3.32 9.37
CA SER A 23 34.84 2.82 10.62
C SER A 23 33.35 3.19 10.62
N VAL A 24 32.48 2.18 10.50
CA VAL A 24 31.11 2.24 11.00
C VAL A 24 31.25 2.45 12.51
N GLN A 25 31.37 3.72 12.92
CA GLN A 25 31.25 4.09 14.31
C GLN A 25 29.76 4.12 14.61
N ALA A 26 29.34 3.39 15.65
CA ALA A 26 28.05 3.61 16.27
C ALA A 26 27.87 5.12 16.46
N GLY A 27 26.88 5.70 15.76
CA GLY A 27 26.74 7.15 15.68
C GLY A 27 26.48 7.72 17.07
N SER A 28 27.48 8.37 17.67
CA SER A 28 27.28 9.07 18.93
C SER A 28 26.55 10.38 18.63
N ILE A 29 25.31 10.51 19.10
CA ILE A 29 24.56 11.76 18.99
C ILE A 29 24.85 12.61 20.23
N TYR A 30 25.20 13.87 20.02
CA TYR A 30 25.40 14.85 21.05
C TYR A 30 24.10 15.62 21.29
N ARG A 31 23.65 15.64 22.53
CA ARG A 31 22.58 16.52 23.02
C ARG A 31 23.22 17.82 23.49
N CYS A 32 22.94 18.91 22.81
CA CYS A 32 23.45 20.25 23.09
C CYS A 32 22.34 21.08 23.74
N ARG A 33 22.61 21.62 24.93
CA ARG A 33 21.71 22.55 25.62
C ARG A 33 22.28 23.95 25.55
N HIS A 34 21.49 24.86 25.01
CA HIS A 34 21.78 26.29 24.96
C HIS A 34 21.39 26.99 26.28
N GLU A 35 21.91 28.20 26.47
CA GLU A 35 21.64 29.02 27.67
C GLU A 35 20.18 29.45 27.78
N ASP A 36 19.49 29.62 26.65
CA ASP A 36 18.04 29.88 26.58
C ASP A 36 17.18 28.66 26.94
N GLY A 37 17.81 27.52 27.23
CA GLY A 37 17.15 26.26 27.56
C GLY A 37 16.75 25.42 26.35
N SER A 38 17.00 25.88 25.12
CA SER A 38 16.73 25.09 23.91
C SER A 38 17.67 23.88 23.79
N LEU A 39 17.14 22.81 23.17
CA LEU A 39 17.84 21.54 22.99
C LEU A 39 17.99 21.23 21.50
N ALA A 40 19.21 20.93 21.10
CA ALA A 40 19.54 20.42 19.77
C ALA A 40 20.23 19.06 19.88
N TYR A 41 20.04 18.21 18.86
CA TYR A 41 20.71 16.92 18.73
C TYR A 41 21.51 16.92 17.43
N GLN A 42 22.79 16.57 17.51
CA GLN A 42 23.72 16.65 16.38
C GLN A 42 24.73 15.51 16.43
N ASP A 43 25.29 15.17 15.27
CA ASP A 43 26.33 14.15 15.07
C ASP A 43 27.75 14.68 15.33
N ARG A 44 27.91 15.99 15.53
CA ARG A 44 29.17 16.67 15.87
C ARG A 44 29.18 17.18 17.30
N PRO A 45 30.35 17.37 17.94
CA PRO A 45 30.46 17.96 19.27
C PRO A 45 29.74 19.32 19.36
N CYS A 46 29.19 19.64 20.53
CA CYS A 46 28.50 20.91 20.76
C CYS A 46 29.47 22.10 20.65
N ALA A 47 28.96 23.30 20.37
CA ALA A 47 29.79 24.50 20.42
C ALA A 47 30.35 24.70 21.85
N ALA A 48 31.54 25.30 21.98
CA ALA A 48 32.24 25.41 23.27
C ALA A 48 31.42 26.07 24.41
N ALA A 49 30.43 26.90 24.06
CA ALA A 49 29.53 27.57 25.00
C ALA A 49 28.28 26.73 25.39
N GLN A 50 28.12 25.52 24.86
CA GLN A 50 26.93 24.69 25.09
C GLN A 50 27.23 23.53 26.05
N ARG A 51 26.23 23.15 26.86
CA ARG A 51 26.34 21.94 27.68
C ARG A 51 26.09 20.71 26.81
N GLN A 52 27.07 19.81 26.78
CA GLN A 52 27.06 18.58 25.99
C GLN A 52 26.71 17.35 26.85
N SER A 53 25.81 16.51 26.35
CA SER A 53 25.61 15.14 26.83
C SER A 53 25.72 14.18 25.66
N ARG A 54 26.51 13.11 25.80
CA ARG A 54 26.62 12.07 24.77
C ARG A 54 25.47 11.08 24.92
N VAL A 55 24.82 10.74 23.81
CA VAL A 55 23.80 9.70 23.74
C VAL A 55 24.34 8.58 22.86
N GLU A 56 24.57 7.42 23.47
CA GLU A 56 24.91 6.20 22.74
C GLU A 56 23.64 5.56 22.21
N LEU A 57 23.55 5.44 20.90
CA LEU A 57 22.46 4.70 20.27
C LEU A 57 22.74 3.20 20.40
N ALA A 58 21.80 2.46 20.98
CA ALA A 58 21.85 1.02 20.97
C ALA A 58 21.85 0.52 19.50
N PRO A 59 22.62 -0.53 19.19
CA PRO A 59 22.63 -1.11 17.84
C PRO A 59 21.23 -1.57 17.46
N ALA A 60 20.86 -1.40 16.18
CA ALA A 60 19.57 -1.83 15.67
C ALA A 60 19.40 -3.34 15.91
N PRO A 61 18.22 -3.80 16.36
CA PRO A 61 17.96 -5.22 16.52
C PRO A 61 18.07 -5.93 15.15
N PRO A 62 18.49 -7.21 15.12
CA PRO A 62 18.54 -7.97 13.89
C PRO A 62 17.15 -8.01 13.23
N PRO A 63 17.08 -7.98 11.89
CA PRO A 63 15.80 -8.07 11.20
C PRO A 63 15.11 -9.39 11.56
N ALA A 64 13.83 -9.31 11.90
CA ALA A 64 13.01 -10.51 12.10
C ALA A 64 12.93 -11.31 10.79
N ALA A 65 12.88 -12.64 10.90
CA ALA A 65 12.63 -13.50 9.76
C ALA A 65 11.30 -13.12 9.11
N SER A 66 11.30 -12.96 7.79
CA SER A 66 10.08 -12.77 7.02
C SER A 66 9.17 -14.00 7.21
N PRO A 67 7.85 -13.82 7.43
CA PRO A 67 6.93 -14.94 7.49
C PRO A 67 6.97 -15.75 6.19
N ASP A 68 6.95 -17.08 6.34
CA ASP A 68 6.94 -18.00 5.21
C ASP A 68 5.57 -17.99 4.55
N TYR A 69 5.48 -17.38 3.37
CA TYR A 69 4.29 -17.41 2.51
C TYR A 69 4.37 -18.51 1.46
N GLY A 70 5.09 -19.60 1.75
CA GLY A 70 5.10 -20.82 0.93
C GLY A 70 3.69 -21.35 0.71
N ALA A 71 3.10 -20.99 -0.43
CA ALA A 71 1.92 -21.61 -0.97
C ALA A 71 2.16 -23.12 -1.01
N GLY A 72 1.35 -23.87 -0.25
CA GLY A 72 1.45 -25.33 -0.17
C GLY A 72 1.55 -25.93 -1.56
N SER A 73 2.75 -26.42 -1.91
CA SER A 73 2.98 -27.18 -3.12
C SER A 73 2.05 -28.38 -3.08
N SER A 74 1.19 -28.45 -4.08
CA SER A 74 0.23 -29.49 -4.35
C SER A 74 0.84 -30.88 -4.21
N ALA A 75 0.62 -31.50 -3.05
CA ALA A 75 0.66 -32.95 -2.94
C ALA A 75 -0.47 -33.48 -3.83
N ARG A 76 -0.09 -33.88 -5.05
CA ARG A 76 -0.93 -34.59 -6.01
C ARG A 76 -1.37 -35.91 -5.39
N SER A 77 -2.46 -35.87 -4.63
CA SER A 77 -3.17 -37.06 -4.20
C SER A 77 -3.70 -37.76 -5.45
N LYS A 78 -3.20 -38.97 -5.67
CA LYS A 78 -3.67 -39.89 -6.72
C LYS A 78 -5.19 -40.02 -6.61
N ALA A 79 -5.88 -39.80 -7.73
CA ALA A 79 -7.31 -39.93 -7.84
C ALA A 79 -7.75 -41.38 -7.56
N ALA A 80 -8.62 -41.57 -6.58
CA ALA A 80 -9.46 -42.76 -6.49
C ALA A 80 -10.77 -42.48 -7.24
N PRO A 81 -11.28 -43.41 -8.08
CA PRO A 81 -12.53 -43.20 -8.79
C PRO A 81 -13.70 -43.23 -7.80
N ARG A 82 -14.39 -42.08 -7.65
CA ARG A 82 -15.64 -42.01 -6.88
C ARG A 82 -16.82 -42.29 -7.80
N SER A 83 -17.59 -43.29 -7.40
CA SER A 83 -18.90 -43.68 -7.92
C SER A 83 -19.86 -42.48 -8.10
N PRO A 84 -20.70 -42.45 -9.14
CA PRO A 84 -21.63 -41.35 -9.37
C PRO A 84 -22.81 -41.48 -8.40
N ARG A 85 -22.77 -40.71 -7.30
CA ARG A 85 -23.96 -40.50 -6.48
C ARG A 85 -24.80 -39.38 -7.08
N SER A 86 -25.99 -39.82 -7.53
CA SER A 86 -27.23 -39.11 -7.82
C SER A 86 -27.31 -37.62 -7.51
N GLY A 87 -27.87 -36.90 -8.48
CA GLY A 87 -28.08 -35.48 -8.45
C GLY A 87 -28.83 -35.02 -7.20
N VAL A 88 -28.10 -34.32 -6.35
CA VAL A 88 -28.70 -33.27 -5.54
C VAL A 88 -28.84 -32.09 -6.49
N ARG A 89 -30.08 -31.77 -6.88
CA ARG A 89 -30.41 -30.45 -7.41
C ARG A 89 -29.91 -29.46 -6.37
N GLY A 90 -28.72 -28.92 -6.58
CA GLY A 90 -28.11 -27.95 -5.70
C GLY A 90 -29.11 -26.83 -5.55
N ALA A 91 -29.65 -26.67 -4.34
CA ALA A 91 -30.23 -25.41 -3.94
C ALA A 91 -29.18 -24.37 -4.30
N ARG A 92 -29.45 -23.58 -5.34
CA ARG A 92 -28.62 -22.45 -5.72
C ARG A 92 -28.54 -21.62 -4.45
N ARG A 93 -27.41 -21.69 -3.74
CA ARG A 93 -27.11 -20.85 -2.59
C ARG A 93 -27.41 -19.45 -3.09
N ALA A 94 -28.44 -18.81 -2.52
CA ALA A 94 -28.93 -17.54 -3.02
C ALA A 94 -27.74 -16.60 -3.15
N GLU A 95 -27.34 -16.32 -4.38
CA GLU A 95 -26.16 -15.50 -4.67
C GLU A 95 -26.48 -14.12 -4.14
N THR A 96 -25.61 -13.57 -3.27
CA THR A 96 -25.81 -12.22 -2.75
C THR A 96 -25.89 -11.26 -3.94
N PRO A 97 -27.04 -10.58 -4.14
CA PRO A 97 -27.22 -9.74 -5.30
C PRO A 97 -26.25 -8.57 -5.25
N SER A 98 -25.82 -8.13 -6.43
CA SER A 98 -25.19 -6.83 -6.62
C SER A 98 -26.23 -5.85 -7.15
N TYR A 99 -25.89 -4.56 -7.21
CA TYR A 99 -26.84 -3.52 -7.52
C TYR A 99 -26.32 -2.56 -8.58
N GLU A 100 -27.20 -2.20 -9.50
CA GLU A 100 -27.10 -0.99 -10.30
C GLU A 100 -27.90 0.12 -9.62
N CYS A 101 -27.20 1.18 -9.26
CA CYS A 101 -27.77 2.34 -8.60
C CYS A 101 -27.97 3.44 -9.65
N ARG A 102 -29.21 3.87 -9.82
CA ARG A 102 -29.57 4.98 -10.72
C ARG A 102 -30.06 6.17 -9.91
N ALA A 103 -29.31 7.26 -9.98
CA ALA A 103 -29.71 8.53 -9.38
C ALA A 103 -30.70 9.25 -10.29
N ALA A 104 -31.60 10.05 -9.70
CA ALA A 104 -32.59 10.84 -10.45
C ALA A 104 -31.96 11.87 -11.41
N ASN A 105 -30.70 12.25 -11.20
CA ASN A 105 -29.94 13.12 -12.11
C ASN A 105 -29.32 12.37 -13.32
N GLY A 106 -29.59 11.07 -13.45
CA GLY A 106 -29.12 10.21 -14.54
C GLY A 106 -27.75 9.54 -14.30
N GLU A 107 -27.10 9.77 -13.16
CA GLU A 107 -25.89 9.02 -12.79
C GLU A 107 -26.19 7.53 -12.59
N VAL A 108 -25.31 6.69 -13.12
CA VAL A 108 -25.37 5.24 -12.92
C VAL A 108 -24.06 4.76 -12.30
N PHE A 109 -24.16 4.01 -11.22
CA PHE A 109 -23.03 3.40 -10.53
C PHE A 109 -23.37 2.01 -10.03
N TYR A 110 -22.36 1.17 -9.83
CA TYR A 110 -22.52 -0.25 -9.52
C TYR A 110 -21.88 -0.58 -8.18
N ARG A 111 -22.55 -1.41 -7.38
CA ARG A 111 -22.13 -1.80 -6.04
C ARG A 111 -22.42 -3.27 -5.77
N HIS A 112 -21.62 -3.90 -4.91
CA HIS A 112 -21.92 -5.23 -4.36
C HIS A 112 -22.66 -5.14 -3.02
N SER A 113 -22.62 -3.96 -2.41
CA SER A 113 -23.44 -3.54 -1.28
C SER A 113 -24.71 -2.81 -1.74
N ALA A 114 -25.71 -2.68 -0.86
CA ALA A 114 -26.96 -1.97 -1.16
C ALA A 114 -26.71 -0.53 -1.64
N CYS A 115 -27.57 -0.03 -2.54
CA CYS A 115 -27.49 1.37 -2.96
C CYS A 115 -27.82 2.32 -1.79
N PRO A 116 -27.16 3.50 -1.73
CA PRO A 116 -27.64 4.54 -0.83
C PRO A 116 -29.03 5.00 -1.28
N THR A 117 -29.84 5.55 -0.37
CA THR A 117 -31.16 6.10 -0.71
C THR A 117 -31.07 7.45 -1.44
N SER A 118 -29.99 8.20 -1.21
CA SER A 118 -29.70 9.45 -1.89
C SER A 118 -28.19 9.69 -1.99
N ILE A 119 -27.81 10.57 -2.93
CA ILE A 119 -26.43 11.05 -3.10
C ILE A 119 -26.40 12.57 -3.07
N VAL A 120 -25.30 13.13 -2.60
CA VAL A 120 -25.06 14.58 -2.70
C VAL A 120 -24.61 14.90 -4.11
N GLU A 121 -25.31 15.82 -4.77
CA GLU A 121 -24.89 16.39 -6.04
C GLU A 121 -23.77 17.39 -5.80
N THR A 122 -22.57 17.03 -6.22
CA THR A 122 -21.40 17.91 -6.14
C THR A 122 -21.29 18.66 -7.45
N ASP A 123 -21.90 19.84 -7.54
CA ASP A 123 -21.62 20.77 -8.63
C ASP A 123 -20.36 21.59 -8.27
N PRO A 124 -19.21 21.34 -8.91
CA PRO A 124 -17.97 22.03 -8.59
C PRO A 124 -18.05 23.55 -8.85
N THR A 125 -19.00 24.01 -9.67
CA THR A 125 -19.20 25.44 -9.97
C THR A 125 -20.00 26.16 -8.88
N ARG A 126 -20.95 25.46 -8.23
CA ARG A 126 -21.76 26.01 -7.12
C ARG A 126 -21.03 25.98 -5.78
N GLN A 127 -20.07 25.06 -5.60
CA GLN A 127 -19.31 24.94 -4.35
C GLN A 127 -18.49 26.19 -4.01
N ARG A 128 -18.11 27.00 -5.01
CA ARG A 128 -17.39 28.28 -4.82
C ARG A 128 -18.26 29.43 -4.28
N ARG A 129 -19.59 29.31 -4.31
CA ARG A 129 -20.52 30.38 -3.90
C ARG A 129 -21.29 30.10 -2.61
N GLY A 130 -20.86 29.12 -1.81
CA GLY A 130 -21.52 28.78 -0.54
C GLY A 130 -22.93 28.19 -0.70
N ALA A 131 -23.28 27.71 -1.90
CA ALA A 131 -24.57 27.08 -2.16
C ALA A 131 -24.60 25.67 -1.56
N GLY A 132 -25.65 25.38 -0.77
CA GLY A 132 -25.85 24.11 -0.07
C GLY A 132 -25.87 22.90 -1.00
N SER A 133 -25.50 21.74 -0.46
CA SER A 133 -25.54 20.44 -1.14
C SER A 133 -26.98 20.03 -1.44
N SER A 134 -27.32 19.78 -2.70
CA SER A 134 -28.58 19.14 -3.08
C SER A 134 -28.45 17.62 -2.96
N SER A 135 -29.45 16.95 -2.36
CA SER A 135 -29.55 15.49 -2.32
C SER A 135 -30.42 14.97 -3.46
N VAL A 136 -29.94 13.96 -4.18
CA VAL A 136 -30.62 13.33 -5.31
C VAL A 136 -30.99 11.91 -4.93
N ALA A 137 -32.26 11.54 -5.12
CA ALA A 137 -32.76 10.19 -4.82
C ALA A 137 -32.12 9.13 -5.72
N VAL A 138 -31.93 7.92 -5.18
CA VAL A 138 -31.33 6.79 -5.88
C VAL A 138 -32.28 5.59 -5.84
N SER A 139 -32.44 4.96 -6.99
CA SER A 139 -33.14 3.69 -7.16
C SER A 139 -32.14 2.54 -7.33
N ALA A 140 -32.52 1.33 -6.89
CA ALA A 140 -31.67 0.15 -6.92
C ALA A 140 -32.29 -0.95 -7.80
N THR A 141 -31.51 -1.46 -8.75
CA THR A 141 -31.87 -2.63 -9.55
C THR A 141 -30.92 -3.77 -9.21
N ALA A 142 -31.46 -4.91 -8.81
CA ALA A 142 -30.65 -6.09 -8.50
C ALA A 142 -30.03 -6.69 -9.78
N LEU A 143 -28.77 -7.07 -9.69
CA LEU A 143 -27.97 -7.72 -10.72
C LEU A 143 -27.23 -8.94 -10.14
N THR A 144 -26.88 -9.88 -11.00
CA THR A 144 -25.94 -10.95 -10.61
C THR A 144 -24.56 -10.37 -10.38
N ARG A 145 -23.73 -11.04 -9.57
CA ARG A 145 -22.38 -10.55 -9.27
C ARG A 145 -21.53 -10.51 -10.53
N THR A 146 -21.64 -11.55 -11.37
CA THR A 146 -20.97 -11.62 -12.67
C THR A 146 -21.34 -10.44 -13.56
N GLU A 147 -22.61 -10.05 -13.59
CA GLU A 147 -23.06 -8.91 -14.40
C GLU A 147 -22.52 -7.60 -13.86
N ALA A 148 -22.58 -7.37 -12.55
CA ALA A 148 -22.02 -6.17 -11.94
C ALA A 148 -20.52 -6.04 -12.21
N CYS A 149 -19.75 -7.13 -12.09
CA CYS A 149 -18.32 -7.15 -12.38
C CYS A 149 -18.04 -6.88 -13.86
N ARG A 150 -18.83 -7.46 -14.78
CA ARG A 150 -18.73 -7.17 -16.21
C ARG A 150 -19.00 -5.69 -16.50
N ARG A 151 -20.02 -5.10 -15.87
CA ARG A 151 -20.37 -3.68 -16.01
C ARG A 151 -19.27 -2.78 -15.44
N LEU A 152 -18.72 -3.10 -14.27
CA LEU A 152 -17.60 -2.37 -13.65
C LEU A 152 -16.34 -2.43 -14.51
N ALA A 153 -16.03 -3.60 -15.09
CA ALA A 153 -14.89 -3.77 -15.99
C ALA A 153 -15.08 -3.03 -17.32
N ALA A 154 -16.25 -3.17 -17.97
CA ALA A 154 -16.59 -2.45 -19.20
C ALA A 154 -16.65 -0.92 -18.99
N ALA A 155 -17.09 -0.50 -17.81
CA ALA A 155 -17.13 0.89 -17.37
C ALA A 155 -15.78 1.49 -16.99
N GLY A 156 -14.68 0.72 -17.09
CA GLY A 156 -13.32 1.24 -17.01
C GLY A 156 -13.01 2.29 -18.09
N SER A 157 -13.84 2.39 -19.13
CA SER A 157 -13.79 3.43 -20.16
C SER A 157 -14.14 4.81 -19.57
N ILE A 158 -13.27 5.78 -19.83
CA ILE A 158 -13.31 7.15 -19.31
C ILE A 158 -14.61 7.84 -19.75
N GLY A 159 -15.34 8.49 -18.81
CA GLY A 159 -16.40 9.46 -19.15
C GLY A 159 -17.81 9.21 -18.62
N ARG A 160 -18.10 8.11 -17.91
CA ARG A 160 -19.45 7.91 -17.32
C ARG A 160 -19.63 8.71 -16.03
N ARG A 161 -20.67 9.55 -15.97
CA ARG A 161 -21.16 10.17 -14.73
C ARG A 161 -21.57 9.07 -13.73
N GLY A 162 -21.04 9.13 -12.51
CA GLY A 162 -21.25 8.13 -11.45
C GLY A 162 -20.10 7.13 -11.23
N ARG A 163 -19.06 7.10 -12.09
CA ARG A 163 -17.89 6.20 -11.90
C ARG A 163 -17.18 6.38 -10.55
N ASP A 164 -17.16 7.60 -10.02
CA ASP A 164 -16.53 7.87 -8.71
C ASP A 164 -17.33 7.33 -7.54
N ARG A 165 -18.57 6.90 -7.79
CA ARG A 165 -19.45 6.24 -6.83
C ARG A 165 -19.50 4.73 -6.99
N ASP A 166 -18.84 4.18 -8.01
CA ASP A 166 -18.71 2.73 -8.16
C ASP A 166 -17.99 2.15 -6.93
N GLU A 167 -18.43 0.98 -6.47
CA GLU A 167 -17.74 0.28 -5.39
C GLU A 167 -16.34 -0.13 -5.86
N ARG A 168 -15.33 0.38 -5.16
CA ARG A 168 -13.92 0.09 -5.46
C ARG A 168 -13.34 -0.78 -4.37
N VAL A 169 -12.70 -1.85 -4.80
CA VAL A 169 -11.90 -2.72 -3.94
C VAL A 169 -10.50 -2.13 -3.85
N SER A 170 -10.03 -1.91 -2.64
CA SER A 170 -8.66 -1.44 -2.42
C SER A 170 -7.64 -2.48 -2.91
N THR A 171 -6.40 -2.04 -3.19
CA THR A 171 -5.31 -2.95 -3.55
C THR A 171 -5.07 -4.00 -2.46
N TYR A 172 -5.17 -3.60 -1.20
CA TYR A 172 -5.02 -4.52 -0.06
C TYR A 172 -6.08 -5.62 -0.07
N GLU A 173 -7.36 -5.26 -0.18
CA GLU A 173 -8.46 -6.25 -0.19
C GLU A 173 -8.36 -7.20 -1.38
N ARG A 174 -7.94 -6.68 -2.54
CA ARG A 174 -7.69 -7.49 -3.73
C ARG A 174 -6.59 -8.53 -3.51
N ASN A 175 -5.49 -8.11 -2.89
CA ASN A 175 -4.38 -9.00 -2.53
C ASN A 175 -4.78 -10.02 -1.45
N ALA A 176 -5.68 -9.64 -0.53
CA ALA A 176 -6.24 -10.52 0.49
C ALA A 176 -7.32 -11.48 -0.03
N GLY A 177 -7.61 -11.50 -1.33
CA GLY A 177 -8.61 -12.39 -1.94
C GLY A 177 -10.07 -12.00 -1.62
N ARG A 178 -10.31 -10.74 -1.22
CA ARG A 178 -11.65 -10.21 -0.92
C ARG A 178 -12.27 -9.44 -2.10
N ASP A 179 -11.65 -9.50 -3.27
CA ASP A 179 -12.19 -8.86 -4.48
C ASP A 179 -13.44 -9.60 -4.97
N PRO A 180 -14.63 -8.98 -4.94
CA PRO A 180 -15.86 -9.51 -5.53
C PRO A 180 -15.77 -9.99 -6.97
N CYS A 181 -14.84 -9.45 -7.76
CA CYS A 181 -14.74 -9.64 -9.20
C CYS A 181 -13.52 -10.46 -9.64
N ARG A 182 -12.90 -11.20 -8.71
CA ARG A 182 -11.73 -12.03 -8.97
C ARG A 182 -12.08 -13.51 -9.13
#